data_AF-A0A935VDV0-F1
#
_entry.id   AF-A0A935VDV0-F1
#
_cell.length_a   1.000
_cell.length_b   1.000
_cell.length_c   1.000
_cell.angle_alpha   90.00
_cell.angle_beta   90.00
_cell.angle_gamma   90.00
#
_symmetry.space_group_name_H-M   'P 1'
#
loop_
_entity.id
_entity.type
_entity.pdbx_description
1 polymer ?
#
loop_
_entity_poly.entity_id
_entity_poly.type
_entity_poly.pdbx_seq_one_letter_code
_entity_poly.pdbx_strand_id
1 'polypeptide(L)'
;MRHLRIVVLAIITLAIFAGAADAQKRSVKKPNAKKPPANKTVPPLDVRAAREKVDVQLANVTRFVDVLGPIAQSIEDLDASAKTKRLPKATLDQNEANKQKVIIAIRNLRDALTTLESEFRTKPLLAKYLPSIEGISGLGSRSEDSAIAGRFVAAKDPLRDAAQKLTDTLAVLPR
;
A
#
# COMPACT_ATOMS: atom_id res chain seq x y z
N MET A 1 38.05 44.30 -20.62
CA MET A 1 37.98 43.28 -19.55
C MET A 1 37.79 41.86 -20.12
N ARG A 2 38.83 41.30 -20.74
CA ARG A 2 38.87 39.90 -21.24
C ARG A 2 40.25 39.24 -21.14
N HIS A 3 41.23 39.88 -20.50
CA HIS A 3 42.63 39.40 -20.45
C HIS A 3 43.08 38.91 -19.06
N LEU A 4 42.17 38.84 -18.09
CA LEU A 4 42.47 38.42 -16.71
C LEU A 4 42.25 36.91 -16.47
N ARG A 5 42.38 36.09 -17.52
CA ARG A 5 42.08 34.64 -17.50
C ARG A 5 43.21 33.76 -18.09
N ILE A 6 44.47 34.20 -18.11
CA ILE A 6 45.55 33.39 -18.74
C ILE A 6 46.87 33.37 -17.94
N VAL A 7 47.07 34.18 -16.89
CA VAL A 7 48.44 34.37 -16.34
C VAL A 7 48.80 33.51 -15.12
N VAL A 8 47.88 32.75 -14.51
CA VAL A 8 48.18 32.03 -13.24
C VAL A 8 48.41 30.51 -13.44
N LEU A 9 48.57 30.05 -14.68
CA LEU A 9 48.72 28.62 -15.03
C LEU A 9 50.16 28.18 -15.37
N ALA A 10 51.19 28.87 -14.88
CA ALA A 10 52.57 28.52 -15.30
C ALA A 10 53.66 28.99 -14.33
N ILE A 11 53.57 28.67 -13.04
CA ILE A 11 54.69 28.87 -12.13
C ILE A 11 54.92 27.59 -11.29
N ILE A 12 55.84 26.76 -11.79
CA ILE A 12 56.92 26.10 -11.02
C ILE A 12 56.41 25.01 -10.04
N THR A 13 56.19 23.74 -10.42
CA THR A 13 57.18 22.70 -10.82
C THR A 13 58.59 22.86 -10.24
N LEU A 14 58.98 21.87 -9.41
CA LEU A 14 60.35 21.49 -8.99
C LEU A 14 61.04 22.49 -8.05
N ALA A 15 61.71 22.13 -6.95
CA ALA A 15 62.15 20.90 -6.30
C ALA A 15 62.62 21.32 -4.87
N ILE A 16 62.87 20.49 -3.85
CA ILE A 16 64.07 19.65 -3.62
C ILE A 16 64.09 19.32 -2.09
N PHE A 17 64.31 18.04 -1.74
CA PHE A 17 64.95 17.46 -0.52
C PHE A 17 64.32 17.67 0.87
N ALA A 18 64.57 16.86 1.91
CA ALA A 18 64.90 15.45 2.16
C ALA A 18 65.14 15.35 3.69
N GLY A 19 64.73 14.25 4.34
CA GLY A 19 65.35 13.75 5.57
C GLY A 19 64.76 14.18 6.92
N ALA A 20 64.14 13.23 7.63
CA ALA A 20 64.59 12.73 8.94
C ALA A 20 63.59 11.68 9.46
N ALA A 21 64.09 10.47 9.71
CA ALA A 21 63.40 9.47 10.50
C ALA A 21 63.60 9.77 11.99
N ASP A 22 62.57 9.61 12.81
CA ASP A 22 62.74 9.06 14.16
C ASP A 22 61.44 8.45 14.70
N ALA A 23 61.61 7.38 15.46
CA ALA A 23 60.57 6.49 15.94
C ALA A 23 60.21 6.83 17.39
N GLN A 24 58.95 7.12 17.68
CA GLN A 24 58.45 7.07 19.07
C GLN A 24 57.07 6.42 19.17
N LYS A 25 57.11 5.16 19.64
CA LYS A 25 55.99 4.42 20.22
C LYS A 25 55.33 5.26 21.33
N ARG A 26 54.05 5.59 21.16
CA ARG A 26 53.15 5.93 22.28
C ARG A 26 51.86 5.14 22.16
N SER A 27 51.69 4.21 23.08
CA SER A 27 50.46 3.47 23.36
C SER A 27 49.47 4.39 24.07
N VAL A 28 48.34 4.76 23.44
CA VAL A 28 47.14 5.25 24.17
C VAL A 28 45.85 4.95 23.38
N LYS A 29 44.96 4.19 24.04
CA LYS A 29 43.50 4.03 23.90
C LYS A 29 42.90 3.56 22.55
N LYS A 30 42.37 2.33 22.59
CA LYS A 30 41.34 1.84 21.67
C LYS A 30 40.20 2.86 21.58
N PRO A 31 39.84 3.35 20.38
CA PRO A 31 38.59 4.08 20.21
C PRO A 31 37.46 3.08 20.45
N ASN A 32 36.66 3.33 21.47
CA ASN A 32 35.37 2.69 21.62
C ASN A 32 34.57 3.09 20.37
N ALA A 33 34.39 2.15 19.44
CA ALA A 33 33.69 2.40 18.19
C ALA A 33 32.29 2.88 18.54
N LYS A 34 32.04 4.20 18.42
CA LYS A 34 30.69 4.72 18.39
C LYS A 34 30.01 3.97 17.26
N LYS A 35 28.96 3.19 17.58
CA LYS A 35 28.06 2.62 16.57
C LYS A 35 27.76 3.75 15.58
N PRO A 36 28.00 3.56 14.28
CA PRO A 36 27.61 4.55 13.30
C PRO A 36 26.13 4.88 13.53
N PRO A 37 25.72 6.16 13.43
CA PRO A 37 24.32 6.51 13.55
C PRO A 37 23.53 5.59 12.62
N ALA A 38 22.43 5.02 13.11
CA ALA A 38 21.55 4.19 12.30
C ALA A 38 21.19 4.99 11.06
N ASN A 39 21.84 4.66 9.94
CA ASN A 39 21.54 5.27 8.67
C ASN A 39 20.07 4.97 8.46
N LYS A 40 19.23 6.00 8.28
CA LYS A 40 17.85 5.81 7.86
C LYS A 40 17.92 5.25 6.43
N THR A 41 18.18 3.95 6.33
CA THR A 41 18.24 3.22 5.08
C THR A 41 16.83 3.28 4.52
N VAL A 42 16.66 4.04 3.44
CA VAL A 42 15.43 4.11 2.68
C VAL A 42 14.98 2.67 2.38
N PRO A 43 13.71 2.31 2.64
CA PRO A 43 13.26 0.96 2.38
C PRO A 43 13.45 0.57 0.91
N PRO A 44 13.67 -0.73 0.61
CA PRO A 44 13.76 -1.20 -0.77
C PRO A 44 12.58 -0.71 -1.61
N LEU A 45 12.83 -0.44 -2.90
CA LEU A 45 11.82 0.13 -3.80
C LEU A 45 10.52 -0.71 -3.81
N ASP A 46 10.63 -2.03 -3.85
CA ASP A 46 9.47 -2.93 -3.83
C ASP A 46 8.60 -2.78 -2.58
N VAL A 47 9.23 -2.54 -1.43
CA VAL A 47 8.53 -2.36 -0.15
C VAL A 47 7.79 -1.02 -0.13
N ARG A 48 8.41 0.04 -0.67
CA ARG A 48 7.77 1.35 -0.82
C ARG A 48 6.60 1.30 -1.81
N ALA A 49 6.80 0.65 -2.96
CA ALA A 49 5.75 0.46 -3.95
C ALA A 49 4.59 -0.38 -3.41
N ALA A 50 4.87 -1.43 -2.63
CA ALA A 50 3.84 -2.21 -1.96
C ALA A 50 3.05 -1.38 -0.95
N ARG A 51 3.75 -0.56 -0.13
CA ARG A 51 3.09 0.37 0.81
C ARG A 51 2.12 1.30 0.10
N GLU A 52 2.54 1.93 -1.00
CA GLU A 52 1.69 2.81 -1.80
C GLU A 52 0.44 2.07 -2.31
N LYS A 53 0.61 0.85 -2.83
CA LYS A 53 -0.53 0.04 -3.30
C LYS A 53 -1.50 -0.32 -2.17
N VAL A 54 -0.99 -0.67 -0.98
CA VAL A 54 -1.83 -0.96 0.18
C VAL A 54 -2.61 0.30 0.59
N ASP A 55 -1.98 1.47 0.57
CA ASP A 55 -2.61 2.75 0.91
C ASP A 55 -3.72 3.13 -0.07
N VAL A 56 -3.45 3.03 -1.38
CA VAL A 56 -4.45 3.24 -2.43
C VAL A 56 -5.61 2.25 -2.29
N GLN A 57 -5.32 0.98 -2.02
CA GLN A 57 -6.36 -0.02 -1.86
C GLN A 57 -7.21 0.22 -0.61
N LEU A 58 -6.60 0.68 0.49
CA LEU A 58 -7.31 1.07 1.70
C LEU A 58 -8.28 2.21 1.41
N ALA A 59 -7.84 3.24 0.69
CA ALA A 59 -8.69 4.36 0.29
C ALA A 59 -9.87 3.90 -0.58
N ASN A 60 -9.60 3.02 -1.55
CA ASN A 60 -10.63 2.48 -2.44
C ASN A 60 -11.69 1.67 -1.68
N VAL A 61 -11.26 0.74 -0.81
CA VAL A 61 -12.17 -0.09 -0.02
C VAL A 61 -12.99 0.76 0.95
N THR A 62 -12.34 1.68 1.67
CA THR A 62 -13.01 2.56 2.65
C THR A 62 -14.09 3.41 1.96
N ARG A 63 -13.73 4.08 0.86
CA ARG A 63 -14.69 4.90 0.10
C ARG A 63 -15.85 4.07 -0.44
N PHE A 64 -15.57 2.86 -0.91
CA PHE A 64 -16.62 1.98 -1.41
C PHE A 64 -17.60 1.57 -0.29
N VAL A 65 -17.07 1.17 0.87
CA VAL A 65 -17.87 0.80 2.05
C VAL A 65 -18.78 1.95 2.50
N ASP A 66 -18.27 3.19 2.52
CA ASP A 66 -19.02 4.38 2.92
C ASP A 66 -20.21 4.64 2.01
N VAL A 67 -20.05 4.41 0.71
CA VAL A 67 -21.11 4.62 -0.29
C VAL A 67 -22.06 3.42 -0.39
N LEU A 68 -21.58 2.20 -0.13
CA LEU A 68 -22.36 0.97 -0.27
C LEU A 68 -23.55 0.93 0.70
N GLY A 69 -23.40 1.43 1.92
CA GLY A 69 -24.42 1.35 2.98
C GLY A 69 -25.83 1.75 2.55
N PRO A 70 -26.07 3.02 2.16
CA PRO A 70 -27.40 3.47 1.75
C PRO A 70 -27.90 2.77 0.46
N ILE A 71 -27.01 2.45 -0.47
CA ILE A 71 -27.37 1.77 -1.73
C ILE A 71 -27.87 0.35 -1.45
N ALA A 72 -27.11 -0.39 -0.64
CA ALA A 72 -27.44 -1.75 -0.25
C ALA A 72 -28.78 -1.83 0.48
N GLN A 73 -29.01 -0.91 1.42
CA GLN A 73 -30.29 -0.84 2.14
C GLN A 73 -31.45 -0.58 1.17
N SER A 74 -31.29 0.40 0.27
CA SER A 74 -32.35 0.70 -0.70
C SER A 74 -32.66 -0.47 -1.63
N ILE A 75 -31.66 -1.28 -2.01
CA ILE A 75 -31.87 -2.47 -2.83
C ILE A 75 -32.72 -3.50 -2.10
N GLU A 76 -32.35 -3.80 -0.84
CA GLU A 76 -33.05 -4.80 -0.03
C GLU A 76 -34.46 -4.35 0.35
N ASP A 77 -34.67 -3.06 0.64
CA ASP A 77 -35.99 -2.49 0.93
C ASP A 77 -36.94 -2.58 -0.27
N LEU A 78 -36.42 -2.34 -1.48
CA LEU A 78 -37.17 -2.49 -2.72
C LEU A 78 -37.52 -3.96 -2.98
N ASP A 79 -36.60 -4.89 -2.72
CA ASP A 79 -36.86 -6.34 -2.82
C ASP A 79 -37.91 -6.81 -1.81
N ALA A 80 -37.85 -6.31 -0.58
CA ALA A 80 -38.87 -6.60 0.44
C ALA A 80 -40.23 -6.02 0.05
N SER A 81 -40.25 -4.80 -0.49
CA SER A 81 -41.47 -4.16 -0.96
C SER A 81 -42.10 -4.88 -2.15
N ALA A 82 -41.29 -5.38 -3.09
CA ALA A 82 -41.76 -6.15 -4.25
C ALA A 82 -42.46 -7.46 -3.86
N LYS A 83 -42.12 -8.05 -2.70
CA LYS A 83 -42.78 -9.27 -2.19
C LYS A 83 -44.19 -9.01 -1.65
N THR A 84 -44.48 -7.79 -1.22
CA THR A 84 -45.74 -7.44 -0.53
C THR A 84 -46.63 -6.50 -1.33
N LYS A 85 -46.06 -5.77 -2.30
CA LYS A 85 -46.73 -4.77 -3.11
C LYS A 85 -46.32 -4.91 -4.57
N ARG A 86 -47.25 -4.59 -5.48
CA ARG A 86 -46.95 -4.50 -6.90
C ARG A 86 -46.24 -3.18 -7.19
N LEU A 87 -44.93 -3.24 -7.41
CA LEU A 87 -44.13 -2.09 -7.82
C LEU A 87 -44.20 -1.86 -9.34
N PRO A 88 -43.98 -0.63 -9.83
CA PRO A 88 -43.84 -0.36 -11.26
C PRO A 88 -42.68 -1.17 -11.86
N LYS A 89 -42.87 -1.67 -13.09
CA LYS A 89 -41.83 -2.45 -13.79
C LYS A 89 -40.50 -1.71 -13.90
N ALA A 90 -40.54 -0.41 -14.23
CA ALA A 90 -39.34 0.43 -14.31
C ALA A 90 -38.55 0.48 -12.99
N THR A 91 -39.24 0.45 -11.84
CA THR A 91 -38.59 0.42 -10.51
C THR A 91 -37.89 -0.92 -10.27
N LEU A 92 -38.51 -2.02 -10.66
CA LEU A 92 -37.92 -3.36 -10.54
C LEU A 92 -36.70 -3.52 -11.44
N ASP A 93 -36.80 -3.09 -12.69
CA ASP A 93 -35.72 -3.16 -13.68
C ASP A 93 -34.52 -2.31 -13.21
N GLN A 94 -34.76 -1.12 -12.65
CA GLN A 94 -33.71 -0.28 -12.08
C GLN A 94 -33.08 -0.90 -10.83
N ASN A 95 -33.87 -1.56 -9.98
CA ASN A 95 -33.33 -2.24 -8.80
C ASN A 95 -32.41 -3.39 -9.22
N GLU A 96 -32.82 -4.20 -10.19
CA GLU A 96 -32.00 -5.28 -10.73
C GLU A 96 -30.70 -4.75 -11.35
N ALA A 97 -30.77 -3.66 -12.12
CA ALA A 97 -29.58 -3.00 -12.64
C ALA A 97 -28.63 -2.52 -11.52
N ASN A 98 -29.16 -2.01 -10.41
CA ASN A 98 -28.36 -1.60 -9.26
C ASN A 98 -27.69 -2.80 -8.58
N LYS A 99 -28.38 -3.93 -8.41
CA LYS A 99 -27.80 -5.18 -7.89
C LYS A 99 -26.60 -5.61 -8.71
N GLN A 100 -26.75 -5.68 -10.02
CA GLN A 100 -25.68 -6.09 -10.92
C GLN A 100 -24.47 -5.15 -10.83
N LYS A 101 -24.70 -3.84 -10.75
CA LYS A 101 -23.62 -2.85 -10.56
C LYS A 101 -22.87 -3.07 -9.25
N VAL A 102 -23.58 -3.33 -8.14
CA VAL A 102 -22.95 -3.58 -6.84
C VAL A 102 -22.14 -4.88 -6.87
N ILE A 103 -22.68 -5.96 -7.43
CA ILE A 103 -21.97 -7.24 -7.58
C ILE A 103 -20.69 -7.07 -8.37
N ILE A 104 -20.75 -6.38 -9.52
CA ILE A 104 -19.57 -6.10 -10.35
C ILE A 104 -18.53 -5.27 -9.59
N ALA A 105 -18.97 -4.24 -8.86
CA ALA A 105 -18.06 -3.40 -8.08
C ALA A 105 -17.36 -4.19 -6.96
N ILE A 106 -18.08 -5.06 -6.25
CA ILE A 106 -17.51 -5.95 -5.22
C ILE A 106 -16.51 -6.93 -5.86
N ARG A 107 -16.85 -7.51 -7.01
CA ARG A 107 -15.94 -8.40 -7.75
C ARG A 107 -14.63 -7.71 -8.13
N ASN A 108 -14.70 -6.48 -8.64
CA ASN A 108 -13.52 -5.69 -8.98
C ASN A 108 -12.64 -5.42 -7.75
N LEU A 109 -13.25 -5.16 -6.58
CA LEU A 109 -12.50 -5.01 -5.33
C LEU A 109 -11.86 -6.33 -4.91
N ARG A 110 -12.58 -7.46 -4.95
CA ARG A 110 -12.02 -8.78 -4.68
C ARG A 110 -10.80 -9.07 -5.56
N ASP A 111 -10.86 -8.74 -6.85
CA ASP A 111 -9.76 -8.97 -7.79
C ASP A 111 -8.54 -8.12 -7.45
N ALA A 112 -8.75 -6.85 -7.06
CA ALA A 112 -7.69 -5.97 -6.59
C ALA A 112 -7.04 -6.48 -5.29
N LEU A 113 -7.86 -6.94 -4.33
CA LEU A 113 -7.37 -7.53 -3.07
C LEU A 113 -6.58 -8.83 -3.31
N THR A 114 -7.05 -9.66 -4.25
CA THR A 114 -6.38 -10.91 -4.63
C THR A 114 -5.04 -10.64 -5.30
N THR A 115 -5.00 -9.66 -6.21
CA THR A 115 -3.76 -9.22 -6.85
C THR A 115 -2.76 -8.72 -5.82
N LEU A 116 -3.22 -7.88 -4.87
CA LEU A 116 -2.38 -7.34 -3.82
C LEU A 116 -1.81 -8.45 -2.92
N GLU A 117 -2.64 -9.39 -2.46
CA GLU A 117 -2.17 -10.52 -1.66
C GLU A 117 -1.17 -11.41 -2.42
N SER A 118 -1.40 -11.62 -3.72
CA SER A 118 -0.49 -12.36 -4.60
C SER A 118 0.89 -11.71 -4.69
N GLU A 119 0.96 -10.36 -4.74
CA GLU A 119 2.25 -9.66 -4.73
C GLU A 119 3.03 -9.91 -3.43
N PHE A 120 2.35 -9.93 -2.27
CA PHE A 120 3.01 -10.22 -0.99
C PHE A 120 3.49 -11.67 -0.89
N ARG A 121 2.78 -12.60 -1.52
CA ARG A 121 3.20 -14.01 -1.61
C ARG A 121 4.38 -14.23 -2.54
N THR A 122 4.38 -13.57 -3.69
CA THR A 122 5.30 -13.88 -4.80
C THR A 122 6.60 -13.07 -4.76
N LYS A 123 6.61 -11.90 -4.10
CA LYS A 123 7.81 -11.07 -3.98
C LYS A 123 8.61 -11.42 -2.72
N PRO A 124 9.88 -11.88 -2.83
CA PRO A 124 10.66 -12.31 -1.68
C PRO A 124 10.82 -11.24 -0.59
N LEU A 125 10.94 -9.97 -0.98
CA LEU A 125 11.08 -8.85 -0.04
C LEU A 125 9.79 -8.54 0.75
N LEU A 126 8.63 -8.98 0.25
CA LEU A 126 7.33 -8.78 0.87
C LEU A 126 6.86 -9.97 1.69
N ALA A 127 7.44 -11.17 1.48
CA ALA A 127 7.03 -12.40 2.15
C ALA A 127 6.99 -12.29 3.68
N LYS A 128 7.90 -11.51 4.29
CA LYS A 128 7.91 -11.26 5.74
C LYS A 128 6.73 -10.43 6.25
N TYR A 129 6.05 -9.70 5.38
CA TYR A 129 4.84 -8.94 5.70
C TYR A 129 3.56 -9.68 5.29
N LEU A 130 3.66 -10.84 4.63
CA LEU A 130 2.50 -11.62 4.22
C LEU A 130 1.49 -11.88 5.37
N PRO A 131 1.91 -12.21 6.61
CA PRO A 131 0.96 -12.45 7.70
C PRO A 131 0.04 -11.26 8.01
N SER A 132 0.47 -10.02 7.74
CA SER A 132 -0.39 -8.86 7.98
C SER A 132 -1.53 -8.78 6.96
N ILE A 133 -1.33 -9.25 5.72
CA ILE A 133 -2.29 -9.09 4.62
C ILE A 133 -2.98 -10.39 4.20
N GLU A 134 -2.47 -11.55 4.60
CA GLU A 134 -3.02 -12.84 4.18
C GLU A 134 -4.52 -12.99 4.53
N GLY A 135 -5.27 -13.67 3.66
CA GLY A 135 -6.71 -13.88 3.81
C GLY A 135 -7.57 -12.71 3.32
N ILE A 136 -6.97 -11.61 2.85
CA ILE A 136 -7.72 -10.46 2.35
C ILE A 136 -8.52 -10.77 1.06
N SER A 137 -8.02 -11.64 0.19
CA SER A 137 -8.78 -12.17 -0.95
C SER A 137 -10.03 -12.93 -0.52
N GLY A 138 -9.94 -13.69 0.57
CA GLY A 138 -11.06 -14.41 1.17
C GLY A 138 -12.14 -13.46 1.71
N LEU A 139 -11.74 -12.29 2.24
CA LEU A 139 -12.69 -11.25 2.65
C LEU A 139 -13.45 -10.66 1.46
N GLY A 140 -12.75 -10.36 0.36
CA GLY A 140 -13.39 -9.95 -0.90
C GLY A 140 -14.38 -11.00 -1.42
N SER A 141 -13.99 -12.27 -1.36
CA SER A 141 -14.84 -13.39 -1.82
C SER A 141 -16.12 -13.51 -0.97
N ARG A 142 -16.01 -13.43 0.36
CA ARG A 142 -17.19 -13.46 1.26
C ARG A 142 -18.14 -12.29 1.05
N SER A 143 -17.60 -11.12 0.71
CA SER A 143 -18.41 -9.95 0.33
C SER A 143 -19.19 -10.23 -0.96
N GLU A 144 -18.52 -10.77 -1.97
CA GLU A 144 -19.15 -11.12 -3.24
C GLU A 144 -20.25 -12.18 -3.05
N ASP A 145 -19.96 -13.25 -2.31
CA ASP A 145 -20.93 -14.32 -2.02
C ASP A 145 -22.20 -13.77 -1.35
N SER A 146 -22.04 -12.81 -0.44
CA SER A 146 -23.17 -12.16 0.22
C SER A 146 -24.00 -11.33 -0.77
N ALA A 147 -23.36 -10.57 -1.65
CA ALA A 147 -24.04 -9.79 -2.67
C ALA A 147 -24.75 -10.67 -3.72
N ILE A 148 -24.11 -11.75 -4.17
CA ILE A 148 -24.73 -12.74 -5.08
C ILE A 148 -25.94 -13.41 -4.42
N ALA A 149 -25.88 -13.66 -3.10
CA ALA A 149 -27.00 -14.19 -2.34
C ALA A 149 -28.11 -13.15 -2.03
N GLY A 150 -28.02 -11.93 -2.58
CA GLY A 150 -28.99 -10.86 -2.36
C GLY A 150 -28.91 -10.20 -0.98
N ARG A 151 -27.83 -10.44 -0.22
CA ARG A 151 -27.55 -9.83 1.09
C ARG A 151 -26.54 -8.71 0.94
N PHE A 152 -26.94 -7.62 0.30
CA PHE A 152 -26.10 -6.46 0.00
C PHE A 152 -25.63 -5.71 1.25
N VAL A 153 -26.46 -5.62 2.29
CA VAL A 153 -26.10 -4.97 3.55
C VAL A 153 -25.01 -5.77 4.26
N ALA A 154 -25.18 -7.10 4.31
CA ALA A 154 -24.19 -8.01 4.90
C ALA A 154 -22.87 -8.09 4.11
N ALA A 155 -22.91 -7.83 2.80
CA ALA A 155 -21.71 -7.81 1.96
C ALA A 155 -20.69 -6.74 2.38
N LYS A 156 -21.10 -5.74 3.17
CA LYS A 156 -20.24 -4.66 3.65
C LYS A 156 -19.22 -5.13 4.69
N ASP A 157 -19.61 -5.99 5.63
CA ASP A 157 -18.78 -6.29 6.79
C ASP A 157 -17.44 -6.96 6.43
N PRO A 158 -17.39 -7.94 5.50
CA PRO A 158 -16.10 -8.48 5.04
C PRO A 158 -15.19 -7.41 4.39
N LEU A 159 -15.74 -6.38 3.76
CA LEU A 159 -14.93 -5.29 3.18
C LEU A 159 -14.40 -4.33 4.26
N ARG A 160 -15.13 -4.15 5.36
CA ARG A 160 -14.64 -3.39 6.53
C ARG A 160 -13.46 -4.09 7.17
N ASP A 161 -13.56 -5.40 7.33
CA ASP A 161 -12.44 -6.22 7.82
C ASP A 161 -11.24 -6.15 6.87
N ALA A 162 -11.49 -6.08 5.55
CA ALA A 162 -10.41 -5.90 4.58
C ALA A 162 -9.73 -4.53 4.74
N ALA A 163 -10.49 -3.46 4.95
CA ALA A 163 -9.94 -2.13 5.25
C ALA A 163 -9.11 -2.13 6.55
N GLN A 164 -9.59 -2.80 7.60
CA GLN A 164 -8.82 -2.94 8.84
C GLN A 164 -7.49 -3.67 8.58
N LYS A 165 -7.52 -4.78 7.84
CA LYS A 165 -6.31 -5.56 7.53
C LYS A 165 -5.30 -4.79 6.66
N LEU A 166 -5.77 -3.94 5.75
CA LEU A 166 -4.92 -3.02 4.99
C LEU A 166 -4.28 -1.97 5.91
N THR A 167 -5.05 -1.43 6.85
CA THR A 167 -4.55 -0.49 7.88
C THR A 167 -3.44 -1.13 8.72
N ASP A 168 -3.66 -2.35 9.20
CA ASP A 168 -2.68 -3.11 9.99
C ASP A 168 -1.42 -3.40 9.16
N THR A 169 -1.58 -3.68 7.87
CA THR A 169 -0.45 -3.88 6.95
C THR A 169 0.36 -2.59 6.76
N LEU A 170 -0.28 -1.42 6.66
CA LEU A 170 0.42 -0.13 6.61
C LEU A 170 1.17 0.19 7.90
N ALA A 171 0.73 -0.32 9.04
CA ALA A 171 1.39 -0.13 10.32
C ALA A 171 2.73 -0.88 10.41
N VAL A 172 2.84 -2.05 9.76
CA VAL A 172 4.06 -2.87 9.78
C VAL A 172 5.00 -2.61 8.61
N LEU A 173 4.50 -2.06 7.49
CA LEU A 173 5.35 -1.66 6.38
C LEU A 173 6.20 -0.43 6.74
N PRO A 174 7.50 -0.41 6.43
CA PRO A 174 8.34 0.75 6.70
C PRO A 174 7.96 1.92 5.78
N ARG A 175 8.16 3.15 6.29
CA ARG A 175 7.96 4.40 5.54
C ARG A 175 9.23 4.77 4.76
#